data_AF-A0A519Y1H7-F1
#
_entry.id   AF-A0A519Y1H7-F1
#
_cell.length_a   1.000
_cell.length_b   1.000
_cell.length_c   1.000
_cell.angle_alpha   90.00
_cell.angle_beta   90.00
_cell.angle_gamma   90.00
#
_symmetry.space_group_name_H-M   'P 1'
#
loop_
_entity.id
_entity.type
_entity.pdbx_description
1 polymer ?
#
loop_
_entity_poly.entity_id
_entity_poly.type
_entity_poly.pdbx_seq_one_letter_code
_entity_poly.pdbx_strand_id
1 'polypeptide(L)'
;MKKILFSACILLAVTQISLAQKGFKPLFDGKTTTGWHTYNKATVGSAWQVQDGALHLDLATKGKDGGGDLVTNKAYGDFHLKYDWKVAPKANSGLIFYVHEDPKFGATYSTGLEMQVIDNDGHPDGKITKHRAGDLYDLVKSSSEPVKPVGEWNSAEIISKKGNLTLILNGVTVVKT
;
A
#
# COMPACT_ATOMS: atom_id res chain seq x y z
N MET A 1 -7.44 26.70 -54.33
CA MET A 1 -6.31 26.86 -53.39
C MET A 1 -6.73 26.32 -52.04
N LYS A 2 -6.09 25.25 -51.55
CA LYS A 2 -6.51 24.45 -50.39
C LYS A 2 -6.25 25.22 -49.09
N LYS A 3 -7.28 25.34 -48.23
CA LYS A 3 -7.16 25.88 -46.87
C LYS A 3 -6.57 24.79 -45.97
N ILE A 4 -5.39 25.03 -45.41
CA ILE A 4 -4.75 24.14 -44.43
C ILE A 4 -5.26 24.57 -43.05
N LEU A 5 -6.07 23.72 -42.41
CA LEU A 5 -6.48 23.87 -41.01
C LEU A 5 -5.42 23.23 -40.12
N PHE A 6 -4.67 24.05 -39.38
CA PHE A 6 -3.83 23.57 -38.28
C PHE A 6 -4.75 23.22 -37.11
N SER A 7 -4.93 21.93 -36.86
CA SER A 7 -5.58 21.45 -35.64
C SER A 7 -4.56 21.50 -34.52
N ALA A 8 -4.70 22.47 -33.61
CA ALA A 8 -3.90 22.54 -32.39
C ALA A 8 -4.34 21.41 -31.45
N CYS A 9 -3.55 20.34 -31.41
CA CYS A 9 -3.70 19.29 -30.42
C CYS A 9 -3.12 19.81 -29.11
N ILE A 10 -3.97 20.37 -28.24
CA ILE A 10 -3.59 20.73 -26.88
C ILE A 10 -3.37 19.41 -26.13
N LEU A 11 -2.11 18.99 -26.01
CA LEU A 11 -1.72 18.01 -25.00
C LEU A 11 -1.91 18.66 -23.63
N LEU A 12 -3.05 18.38 -23.00
CA LEU A 12 -3.20 18.52 -21.55
C LEU A 12 -2.31 17.47 -20.90
N ALA A 13 -1.05 17.84 -20.63
CA ALA A 13 -0.23 17.15 -19.67
C ALA A 13 -0.92 17.28 -18.31
N VAL A 14 -1.69 16.26 -17.92
CA VAL A 14 -2.27 16.15 -16.59
C VAL A 14 -1.10 15.94 -15.63
N THR A 15 -0.53 17.02 -15.13
CA THR A 15 0.33 16.98 -13.96
C THR A 15 -0.55 16.54 -12.80
N GLN A 16 -0.45 15.27 -12.39
CA GLN A 16 -0.99 14.78 -11.14
C GLN A 16 -0.23 15.46 -9.99
N ILE A 17 -0.61 16.70 -9.70
CA ILE A 17 -0.27 17.33 -8.44
C ILE A 17 -1.13 16.61 -7.42
N SER A 18 -0.49 15.82 -6.55
CA SER A 18 -1.06 15.35 -5.29
C SER A 18 -1.57 16.57 -4.53
N LEU A 19 -2.84 16.93 -4.73
CA LEU A 19 -3.53 17.89 -3.89
C LEU A 19 -3.52 17.29 -2.49
N ALA A 20 -2.67 17.81 -1.61
CA ALA A 20 -2.68 17.43 -0.21
C ALA A 20 -4.11 17.63 0.31
N GLN A 21 -4.81 16.54 0.56
CA GLN A 21 -6.14 16.59 1.16
C GLN A 21 -6.01 17.36 2.48
N LYS A 22 -6.87 18.36 2.71
CA LYS A 22 -6.77 19.24 3.88
C LYS A 22 -6.62 18.39 5.17
N GLY A 23 -5.48 18.53 5.86
CA GLY A 23 -5.15 17.78 7.08
C GLY A 23 -4.25 16.56 6.89
N PHE A 24 -4.01 16.10 5.65
CA PHE A 24 -3.09 15.02 5.34
C PHE A 24 -1.71 15.53 4.95
N LYS A 25 -0.68 14.77 5.34
CA LYS A 25 0.71 14.97 4.89
C LYS A 25 1.11 13.78 4.03
N PRO A 26 1.65 13.99 2.83
CA PRO A 26 2.16 12.89 2.01
C PRO A 26 3.25 12.11 2.75
N LEU A 27 3.16 10.77 2.75
CA LEU A 27 4.23 9.88 3.18
C LEU A 27 5.16 9.47 2.02
N PHE A 28 4.66 9.64 0.80
CA PHE A 28 5.38 9.35 -0.44
C PHE A 28 5.19 10.51 -1.40
N ASP A 29 6.27 10.89 -2.08
CA ASP A 29 6.33 12.06 -2.97
C ASP A 29 5.98 11.71 -4.44
N GLY A 30 5.73 10.43 -4.74
CA GLY A 30 5.47 9.94 -6.09
C GLY A 30 6.74 9.74 -6.93
N LYS A 31 7.94 9.94 -6.37
CA LYS A 31 9.19 10.07 -7.14
C LYS A 31 10.36 9.30 -6.54
N THR A 32 10.49 9.27 -5.22
CA THR A 32 11.64 8.73 -4.53
C THR A 32 11.22 7.87 -3.34
N THR A 33 12.09 6.99 -2.89
CA THR A 33 11.90 6.21 -1.66
C THR A 33 12.29 7.01 -0.41
N THR A 34 12.38 8.34 -0.51
CA THR A 34 12.75 9.22 0.61
C THR A 34 11.73 9.08 1.74
N GLY A 35 12.22 8.92 2.97
CA GLY A 35 11.37 8.67 4.13
C GLY A 35 11.08 7.20 4.40
N TRP A 36 11.69 6.29 3.62
CA TRP A 36 11.54 4.84 3.76
C TRP A 36 12.90 4.14 3.85
N HIS A 37 12.91 2.97 4.48
CA HIS A 37 14.02 2.01 4.48
C HIS A 37 13.46 0.58 4.54
N THR A 38 14.28 -0.41 4.20
CA THR A 38 13.91 -1.81 4.42
C THR A 38 14.04 -2.15 5.90
N TYR A 39 13.08 -2.90 6.46
CA TYR A 39 13.07 -3.31 7.85
C TYR A 39 14.43 -3.90 8.28
N ASN A 40 14.95 -3.41 9.41
CA ASN A 40 16.27 -3.70 9.98
C ASN A 40 17.47 -3.38 9.06
N LYS A 41 17.31 -2.47 8.09
CA LYS A 41 18.38 -2.03 7.16
C LYS A 41 18.39 -0.50 7.00
N ALA A 42 19.56 0.05 6.68
CA ALA A 42 19.72 1.50 6.49
C ALA A 42 19.23 2.02 5.13
N THR A 43 19.01 1.13 4.16
CA THR A 43 18.65 1.48 2.78
C THR A 43 17.45 0.67 2.32
N VAL A 44 16.81 1.15 1.25
CA VAL A 44 15.76 0.41 0.55
C VAL A 44 16.37 -0.66 -0.34
N GLY A 45 15.82 -1.88 -0.29
CA GLY A 45 16.20 -2.98 -1.15
C GLY A 45 15.90 -2.72 -2.63
N SER A 46 16.71 -3.27 -3.53
CA SER A 46 16.64 -3.02 -4.98
C SER A 46 15.32 -3.47 -5.66
N ALA A 47 14.52 -4.31 -5.03
CA ALA A 47 13.20 -4.71 -5.51
C ALA A 47 12.16 -3.59 -5.39
N TRP A 48 12.33 -2.68 -4.43
CA TRP A 48 11.43 -1.56 -4.24
C TRP A 48 11.86 -0.40 -5.12
N GLN A 49 11.05 -0.13 -6.14
CA GLN A 49 11.31 0.91 -7.14
C GLN A 49 10.13 1.87 -7.20
N VAL A 50 10.37 3.09 -7.70
CA VAL A 50 9.27 3.99 -8.05
C VAL A 50 8.94 3.77 -9.52
N GLN A 51 7.74 3.27 -9.78
CA GLN A 51 7.22 3.03 -11.12
C GLN A 51 5.85 3.69 -11.26
N ASP A 52 5.68 4.49 -12.31
CA ASP A 52 4.41 5.18 -12.62
C ASP A 52 3.83 5.97 -11.43
N GLY A 53 4.70 6.57 -10.63
CA GLY A 53 4.31 7.33 -9.44
C GLY A 53 3.86 6.49 -8.25
N ALA A 54 4.19 5.19 -8.22
CA ALA A 54 3.88 4.27 -7.12
C ALA A 54 5.15 3.57 -6.61
N LEU A 55 5.18 3.21 -5.32
CA LEU A 55 6.15 2.26 -4.78
C LEU A 55 5.77 0.86 -5.28
N HIS A 56 6.65 0.27 -6.08
CA HIS A 56 6.45 -1.01 -6.74
C HIS A 56 7.50 -2.02 -6.27
N LEU A 57 7.03 -3.16 -5.75
CA LEU A 57 7.87 -4.30 -5.44
C LEU A 57 8.02 -5.16 -6.70
N ASP A 58 9.15 -5.02 -7.39
CA ASP A 58 9.51 -5.84 -8.54
C ASP A 58 10.33 -7.07 -8.11
N LEU A 59 9.70 -8.24 -8.20
CA LEU A 59 10.34 -9.50 -7.82
C LEU A 59 11.48 -9.90 -8.76
N ALA A 60 11.54 -9.38 -9.99
CA ALA A 60 12.62 -9.68 -10.93
C ALA A 60 13.96 -9.05 -10.48
N THR A 61 13.92 -7.98 -9.70
CA THR A 61 15.10 -7.23 -9.25
C THR A 61 15.45 -7.48 -7.78
N LYS A 62 14.81 -8.47 -7.15
CA LYS A 62 15.01 -8.81 -5.73
C LYS A 62 16.44 -9.20 -5.38
N GLY A 63 17.16 -9.91 -6.24
CA GLY A 63 18.48 -10.45 -5.88
C GLY A 63 18.46 -11.23 -4.55
N LYS A 64 19.60 -11.32 -3.86
CA LYS A 64 19.70 -12.01 -2.56
C LYS A 64 19.12 -11.18 -1.40
N ASP A 65 19.38 -9.86 -1.41
CA ASP A 65 19.09 -8.97 -0.29
C ASP A 65 18.21 -7.76 -0.66
N GLY A 66 17.71 -7.70 -1.89
CA GLY A 66 16.99 -6.55 -2.44
C GLY A 66 15.49 -6.53 -2.18
N GLY A 67 14.92 -7.55 -1.54
CA GLY A 67 13.53 -7.51 -1.07
C GLY A 67 13.40 -6.98 0.36
N GLY A 68 12.39 -7.49 1.06
CA GLY A 68 12.09 -7.16 2.44
C GLY A 68 10.97 -6.12 2.57
N ASP A 69 10.42 -6.01 3.76
CA ASP A 69 9.34 -5.07 4.05
C ASP A 69 9.88 -3.65 4.05
N LEU A 70 9.11 -2.73 3.47
CA LEU A 70 9.42 -1.32 3.47
C LEU A 70 8.74 -0.65 4.68
N VAL A 71 9.49 0.10 5.47
CA VAL A 71 9.00 0.79 6.67
C VAL A 71 9.30 2.29 6.59
N THR A 72 8.46 3.10 7.23
CA THR A 72 8.67 4.54 7.31
C THR A 72 9.80 4.87 8.28
N ASN A 73 10.59 5.90 7.98
CA ASN A 73 11.63 6.42 8.89
C ASN A 73 11.05 7.03 10.18
N LYS A 74 9.75 7.31 10.21
CA LYS A 74 9.04 7.91 11.35
C LYS A 74 8.11 6.89 11.98
N ALA A 75 7.96 6.96 13.30
CA ALA A 75 6.93 6.27 14.04
C ALA A 75 5.68 7.15 14.19
N TYR A 76 4.51 6.50 14.31
CA TYR A 76 3.21 7.14 14.44
C TYR A 76 2.40 6.50 15.56
N GLY A 77 1.64 7.31 16.30
CA GLY A 77 0.75 6.86 17.39
C GLY A 77 -0.69 6.73 16.91
N ASP A 78 -1.54 7.69 17.27
CA ASP A 78 -2.85 7.86 16.62
C ASP A 78 -2.64 8.41 15.20
N PHE A 79 -3.29 7.82 14.20
CA PHE A 79 -3.18 8.24 12.81
C PHE A 79 -4.43 7.93 11.98
N HIS A 80 -4.55 8.66 10.88
CA HIS A 80 -5.44 8.34 9.77
C HIS A 80 -4.56 8.23 8.53
N LEU A 81 -4.34 7.01 8.06
CA LEU A 81 -3.57 6.72 6.86
C LEU A 81 -4.53 6.42 5.71
N LYS A 82 -4.23 7.00 4.55
CA LYS A 82 -4.89 6.69 3.27
C LYS A 82 -3.83 6.28 2.27
N TYR A 83 -4.10 5.21 1.53
CA TYR A 83 -3.20 4.69 0.52
C TYR A 83 -3.99 3.94 -0.54
N ASP A 84 -3.44 3.92 -1.76
CA ASP A 84 -3.96 3.09 -2.83
C ASP A 84 -3.01 1.92 -3.06
N TRP A 85 -3.56 0.76 -3.42
CA TRP A 85 -2.78 -0.43 -3.72
C TRP A 85 -3.34 -1.17 -4.92
N LYS A 86 -2.46 -1.91 -5.60
CA LYS A 86 -2.78 -2.76 -6.75
C LYS A 86 -1.88 -3.99 -6.69
N VAL A 87 -2.42 -5.15 -7.03
CA VAL A 87 -1.72 -6.43 -6.98
C VAL A 87 -1.73 -7.13 -8.34
N ALA A 88 -0.70 -7.95 -8.57
CA ALA A 88 -0.63 -8.89 -9.68
C ALA A 88 -1.35 -10.21 -9.34
N PRO A 89 -1.64 -11.08 -10.32
CA PRO A 89 -2.22 -12.38 -10.04
C PRO A 89 -1.37 -13.19 -9.06
N LYS A 90 -2.03 -13.84 -8.11
CA LYS A 90 -1.42 -14.65 -7.03
C LYS A 90 -0.48 -13.86 -6.11
N ALA A 91 -0.57 -12.53 -6.06
CA ALA A 91 0.25 -11.75 -5.15
C ALA A 91 -0.31 -11.79 -3.71
N ASN A 92 0.61 -11.62 -2.76
CA ASN A 92 0.33 -11.45 -1.34
C ASN A 92 1.27 -10.37 -0.79
N SER A 93 0.73 -9.45 -0.01
CA SER A 93 1.37 -8.27 0.57
C SER A 93 0.52 -7.81 1.75
N GLY A 94 0.94 -6.77 2.46
CA GLY A 94 0.06 -6.12 3.43
C GLY A 94 0.51 -4.73 3.77
N LEU A 95 -0.40 -3.97 4.38
CA LEU A 95 -0.04 -2.74 5.07
C LEU A 95 0.05 -3.04 6.57
N ILE A 96 1.28 -3.07 7.08
CA ILE A 96 1.57 -3.39 8.46
C ILE A 96 1.80 -2.10 9.26
N PHE A 97 1.15 -1.97 10.41
CA PHE A 97 1.20 -0.80 11.27
C PHE A 97 1.49 -1.19 12.72
N TYR A 98 1.95 -0.23 13.52
CA TYR A 98 2.53 -0.49 14.85
C TYR A 98 3.73 -1.44 14.85
N VAL A 99 4.45 -1.50 13.74
CA VAL A 99 5.73 -2.21 13.65
C VAL A 99 6.72 -1.62 14.65
N HIS A 100 7.28 -2.48 15.49
CA HIS A 100 8.45 -2.17 16.30
C HIS A 100 9.70 -2.76 15.64
N GLU A 101 10.60 -1.88 15.25
CA GLU A 101 11.85 -2.24 14.62
C GLU A 101 12.94 -2.50 15.66
N ASP A 102 13.39 -3.76 15.69
CA ASP A 102 14.43 -4.27 16.56
C ASP A 102 15.00 -5.54 15.91
N PRO A 103 16.32 -5.70 15.77
CA PRO A 103 16.93 -6.89 15.18
C PRO A 103 16.55 -8.22 15.84
N LYS A 104 16.01 -8.20 17.07
CA LYS A 104 15.50 -9.42 17.72
C LYS A 104 14.21 -9.96 17.07
N PHE A 105 13.47 -9.11 16.35
CA PHE A 105 12.29 -9.51 15.60
C PHE A 105 12.66 -9.71 14.13
N GLY A 106 12.41 -10.92 13.62
CA GLY A 106 12.83 -11.30 12.26
C GLY A 106 11.98 -10.71 11.13
N ALA A 107 10.80 -10.18 11.44
CA ALA A 107 9.86 -9.64 10.46
C ALA A 107 8.91 -8.61 11.07
N THR A 108 8.36 -7.74 10.22
CA THR A 108 7.43 -6.67 10.62
C THR A 108 6.17 -7.22 11.31
N TYR A 109 5.60 -8.32 10.80
CA TYR A 109 4.44 -9.00 11.39
C TYR A 109 4.69 -9.62 12.78
N SER A 110 5.94 -9.68 13.25
CA SER A 110 6.24 -10.16 14.60
C SER A 110 5.74 -9.20 15.70
N THR A 111 5.45 -7.95 15.32
CA THR A 111 4.99 -6.90 16.26
C THR A 111 3.82 -6.10 15.72
N GLY A 112 3.77 -5.88 14.41
CA GLY A 112 2.75 -5.07 13.77
C GLY A 112 1.45 -5.82 13.52
N LEU A 113 0.37 -5.04 13.41
CA LEU A 113 -0.93 -5.46 12.90
C LEU A 113 -0.98 -5.23 11.39
N GLU A 114 -1.75 -6.04 10.68
CA GLU A 114 -1.77 -6.03 9.21
C GLU A 114 -3.18 -5.90 8.65
N MET A 115 -3.39 -4.90 7.79
CA MET A 115 -4.50 -4.92 6.85
C MET A 115 -4.04 -5.68 5.60
N GLN A 116 -4.67 -6.83 5.36
CA GLN A 116 -4.25 -7.77 4.34
C GLN A 116 -4.44 -7.22 2.91
N VAL A 117 -3.46 -7.46 2.03
CA VAL A 117 -3.47 -7.07 0.60
C VAL A 117 -3.11 -8.27 -0.26
N ILE A 118 -4.11 -8.89 -0.89
CA ILE A 118 -3.92 -10.20 -1.54
C ILE A 118 -4.82 -10.36 -2.77
N ASP A 119 -4.39 -11.19 -3.71
CA ASP A 119 -5.28 -11.82 -4.68
C ASP A 119 -6.12 -12.90 -3.98
N ASN A 120 -7.30 -12.50 -3.51
CA ASN A 120 -8.23 -13.31 -2.73
C ASN A 120 -8.44 -14.73 -3.26
N ASP A 121 -8.66 -14.86 -4.56
CA ASP A 121 -9.05 -16.14 -5.15
C ASP A 121 -7.88 -16.82 -5.90
N GLY A 122 -6.83 -16.06 -6.23
CA GLY A 122 -5.64 -16.59 -6.90
C GLY A 122 -4.50 -17.01 -5.96
N HIS A 123 -4.35 -16.42 -4.78
CA HIS A 123 -3.32 -16.80 -3.82
C HIS A 123 -3.83 -17.90 -2.85
N PRO A 124 -3.06 -18.97 -2.56
CA PRO A 124 -3.52 -20.07 -1.72
C PRO A 124 -3.98 -19.67 -0.31
N ASP A 125 -3.38 -18.61 0.24
CA ASP A 125 -3.69 -18.11 1.58
C ASP A 125 -5.08 -17.47 1.66
N GLY A 126 -5.60 -16.94 0.54
CA GLY A 126 -6.95 -16.36 0.46
C GLY A 126 -8.10 -17.38 0.63
N LYS A 127 -7.77 -18.68 0.73
CA LYS A 127 -8.71 -19.74 1.14
C LYS A 127 -9.08 -19.66 2.62
N ILE A 128 -8.25 -19.01 3.43
CA ILE A 128 -8.51 -18.79 4.86
C ILE A 128 -9.33 -17.51 4.97
N THR A 129 -10.51 -17.60 5.58
CA THR A 129 -11.49 -16.51 5.58
C THR A 129 -11.12 -15.29 6.44
N LYS A 130 -9.94 -15.29 7.07
CA LYS A 130 -9.35 -14.16 7.80
C LYS A 130 -8.05 -13.64 7.16
N HIS A 131 -7.70 -14.16 5.99
CA HIS A 131 -6.48 -13.83 5.25
C HIS A 131 -6.80 -13.19 3.90
N ARG A 132 -8.02 -12.65 3.74
CA ARG A 132 -8.50 -12.02 2.51
C ARG A 132 -8.34 -10.50 2.59
N ALA A 133 -8.33 -9.84 1.43
CA ALA A 133 -8.07 -8.42 1.29
C ALA A 133 -9.02 -7.59 2.17
N GLY A 134 -8.46 -6.72 3.00
CA GLY A 134 -9.18 -5.89 3.96
C GLY A 134 -9.34 -6.49 5.36
N ASP A 135 -9.06 -7.79 5.55
CA ASP A 135 -9.06 -8.41 6.87
C ASP A 135 -8.00 -7.78 7.76
N LEU A 136 -8.26 -7.76 9.07
CA LEU A 136 -7.19 -7.66 10.05
C LEU A 136 -6.59 -9.06 10.16
N TYR A 137 -5.48 -9.26 9.45
CA TYR A 137 -4.92 -10.57 9.13
C TYR A 137 -4.90 -11.52 10.34
N ASP A 138 -5.48 -12.71 10.17
CA ASP A 138 -5.64 -13.80 11.16
C ASP A 138 -6.49 -13.47 12.42
N LEU A 139 -6.73 -12.19 12.70
CA LEU A 139 -7.45 -11.73 13.88
C LEU A 139 -8.95 -11.56 13.60
N VAL A 140 -9.31 -10.66 12.69
CA VAL A 140 -10.70 -10.23 12.43
C VAL A 140 -11.01 -10.27 10.94
N LYS A 141 -12.00 -11.10 10.59
CA LYS A 141 -12.58 -11.17 9.25
C LYS A 141 -13.34 -9.88 8.93
N SER A 142 -13.19 -9.39 7.71
CA SER A 142 -13.94 -8.28 7.14
C SER A 142 -15.44 -8.57 7.06
N SER A 143 -16.26 -7.55 7.31
CA SER A 143 -17.72 -7.61 7.19
C SER A 143 -18.21 -7.84 5.76
N SER A 144 -17.41 -7.45 4.76
CA SER A 144 -17.67 -7.59 3.33
C SER A 144 -16.34 -7.54 2.57
N GLU A 145 -16.35 -7.91 1.28
CA GLU A 145 -15.16 -7.93 0.41
C GLU A 145 -15.32 -6.94 -0.74
N PRO A 146 -15.25 -5.61 -0.49
CA PRO A 146 -15.40 -4.59 -1.53
C PRO A 146 -14.14 -4.45 -2.42
N VAL A 147 -13.26 -5.46 -2.42
CA VAL A 147 -12.00 -5.47 -3.17
C VAL A 147 -12.30 -5.54 -4.68
N LYS A 148 -11.54 -4.77 -5.46
CA LYS A 148 -11.62 -4.80 -6.93
C LYS A 148 -10.80 -5.95 -7.51
N PRO A 149 -11.08 -6.37 -8.75
CA PRO A 149 -10.30 -7.40 -9.43
C PRO A 149 -8.80 -7.11 -9.48
N VAL A 150 -8.00 -8.17 -9.60
CA VAL A 150 -6.55 -8.11 -9.82
C VAL A 150 -6.21 -7.16 -10.97
N GLY A 151 -5.19 -6.32 -10.77
CA GLY A 151 -4.78 -5.29 -11.74
C GLY A 151 -5.52 -3.95 -11.61
N GLU A 152 -6.55 -3.85 -10.77
CA GLU A 152 -7.22 -2.58 -10.48
C GLU A 152 -6.69 -1.94 -9.19
N TRP A 153 -6.76 -0.60 -9.14
CA TRP A 153 -6.41 0.17 -7.95
C TRP A 153 -7.54 0.15 -6.92
N ASN A 154 -7.19 -0.27 -5.71
CA ASN A 154 -8.02 -0.24 -4.52
C ASN A 154 -7.59 0.94 -3.64
N SER A 155 -8.54 1.62 -3.01
CA SER A 155 -8.28 2.67 -2.03
C SER A 155 -8.56 2.16 -0.63
N ALA A 156 -7.62 2.33 0.29
CA ALA A 156 -7.75 1.86 1.66
C ALA A 156 -7.44 2.96 2.68
N GLU A 157 -8.10 2.86 3.83
CA GLU A 157 -7.86 3.74 4.98
C GLU A 157 -7.68 2.92 6.25
N ILE A 158 -6.68 3.30 7.06
CA ILE A 158 -6.49 2.80 8.42
C ILE A 158 -6.60 3.97 9.37
N ILE A 159 -7.57 3.89 10.26
CA ILE A 159 -7.80 4.89 11.30
C ILE A 159 -7.54 4.21 12.63
N SER A 160 -6.50 4.66 13.33
CA SER A 160 -6.25 4.27 14.71
C SER A 160 -6.33 5.51 15.60
N LYS A 161 -7.25 5.46 16.57
CA LYS A 161 -7.51 6.60 17.45
C LYS A 161 -7.89 6.13 18.85
N LYS A 162 -7.05 6.47 19.84
CA LYS A 162 -7.28 6.12 21.25
C LYS A 162 -7.59 4.63 21.45
N GLY A 163 -6.84 3.77 20.76
CA GLY A 163 -6.99 2.31 20.83
C GLY A 163 -8.14 1.72 20.00
N ASN A 164 -8.95 2.53 19.31
CA ASN A 164 -9.97 2.04 18.39
C ASN A 164 -9.38 1.97 16.98
N LEU A 165 -9.58 0.84 16.31
CA LEU A 165 -9.16 0.59 14.94
C LEU A 165 -10.37 0.59 14.00
N THR A 166 -10.23 1.24 12.84
CA THR A 166 -11.18 1.15 11.73
C THR A 166 -10.41 0.94 10.43
N LEU A 167 -10.76 -0.12 9.70
CA LEU A 167 -10.24 -0.41 8.37
C LEU A 167 -11.33 -0.15 7.33
N ILE A 168 -10.98 0.60 6.29
CA ILE A 168 -11.88 0.96 5.20
C ILE A 168 -11.24 0.50 3.90
N LEU A 169 -12.01 -0.21 3.06
CA LEU A 169 -11.60 -0.62 1.72
C LEU A 169 -12.64 -0.16 0.72
N ASN A 170 -12.20 0.59 -0.30
CA ASN A 170 -13.03 1.19 -1.36
C ASN A 170 -14.27 1.93 -0.82
N GLY A 171 -14.08 2.70 0.27
CA GLY A 171 -15.12 3.50 0.91
C GLY A 171 -16.05 2.73 1.84
N VAL A 172 -15.88 1.42 2.01
CA VAL A 172 -16.68 0.57 2.91
C VAL A 172 -15.87 0.24 4.16
N THR A 173 -16.43 0.47 5.35
CA THR A 173 -15.83 0.00 6.60
C THR A 173 -15.92 -1.51 6.69
N VAL A 174 -14.78 -2.19 6.63
CA VAL A 174 -14.68 -3.65 6.62
C VAL A 174 -14.36 -4.21 8.01
N VAL A 175 -13.60 -3.48 8.83
CA VAL A 175 -13.29 -3.87 10.22
C VAL A 175 -13.45 -2.65 11.14
N LYS A 176 -14.01 -2.88 12.33
CA LYS A 176 -14.07 -1.91 13.42
C LYS A 176 -13.97 -2.65 14.75
N THR A 177 -13.09 -2.19 15.64
CA THR A 177 -12.92 -2.71 17.02
C THR A 177 -13.64 -1.85 18.04
#